data_AF-A0A496L7E4-F1
#
_entry.id   AF-A0A496L7E4-F1
#
_cell.length_a   1.000
_cell.length_b   1.000
_cell.length_c   1.000
_cell.angle_alpha   90.00
_cell.angle_beta   90.00
_cell.angle_gamma   90.00
#
_symmetry.space_group_name_H-M   'P 1'
#
loop_
_entity.id
_entity.type
_entity.pdbx_description
1 polymer ?
#
loop_
_entity_poly.entity_id
_entity_poly.type
_entity_poly.pdbx_seq_one_letter_code
_entity_poly.pdbx_strand_id
1 'polypeptide(L)' 'MYRISIRVELEEYRKDLLVDALAEAGFEAFEDNDFGLAAYCPDSLFDESRLATILPSEAKYRVEQLDDNLWKRFI' A
#
# COMPACT_ATOMS: atom_id res chain seq x y z
N MET A 1 5.63 8.82 5.68
CA MET A 1 5.10 8.15 4.46
C MET A 1 4.47 6.85 4.90
N TYR A 2 3.40 6.36 4.29
CA TYR A 2 2.81 5.06 4.61
C TYR A 2 3.17 4.05 3.54
N ARG A 3 3.47 2.83 3.95
CA ARG A 3 3.60 1.66 3.10
C ARG A 3 2.50 0.68 3.48
N ILE A 4 1.87 0.10 2.47
CA ILE A 4 0.80 -0.87 2.63
C ILE A 4 1.19 -2.13 1.92
N SER A 5 1.37 -3.21 2.65
CA SER A 5 1.65 -4.53 2.09
C SER A 5 0.35 -5.32 2.05
N ILE A 6 -0.17 -5.55 0.86
CA ILE A 6 -1.44 -6.22 0.61
C ILE A 6 -1.11 -7.66 0.20
N ARG A 7 -1.64 -8.62 0.95
CA ARG A 7 -1.48 -10.04 0.64
C ARG A 7 -2.52 -10.44 -0.39
N VAL A 8 -2.05 -10.54 -1.63
CA VAL A 8 -2.91 -10.84 -2.77
C VAL A 8 -2.33 -12.03 -3.54
N GLU A 9 -3.09 -13.12 -3.61
CA GLU A 9 -2.87 -14.17 -4.62
C GLU A 9 -3.78 -13.86 -5.81
N LEU A 10 -3.56 -12.67 -6.40
CA LEU A 10 -4.39 -12.16 -7.50
C LEU A 10 -3.70 -12.43 -8.83
N GLU A 11 -4.51 -12.78 -9.83
CA GLU A 11 -4.11 -12.80 -11.24
C GLU A 11 -3.61 -11.41 -11.66
N GLU A 12 -2.65 -11.33 -12.59
CA GLU A 12 -2.00 -10.06 -12.99
C GLU A 12 -3.01 -8.94 -13.32
N TYR A 13 -4.10 -9.24 -14.05
CA TYR A 13 -5.12 -8.23 -14.37
C TYR A 13 -5.84 -7.65 -13.15
N ARG A 14 -6.02 -8.41 -12.08
CA ARG A 14 -6.65 -7.90 -10.84
C ARG A 14 -5.70 -7.02 -10.06
N LYS A 15 -4.40 -7.29 -10.20
CA LYS A 15 -3.36 -6.47 -9.62
C LYS A 15 -3.29 -5.13 -10.33
N ASP A 16 -3.39 -5.10 -11.66
CA ASP A 16 -3.51 -3.85 -12.43
C ASP A 16 -4.73 -3.01 -11.97
N LEU A 17 -5.91 -3.64 -11.84
CA LEU A 17 -7.11 -2.94 -11.33
C LEU A 17 -6.93 -2.40 -9.91
N LEU A 18 -6.23 -3.14 -9.04
CA LEU A 18 -5.95 -2.70 -7.69
C LEU A 18 -4.96 -1.53 -7.65
N VAL A 19 -3.92 -1.57 -8.48
CA VAL A 19 -2.95 -0.48 -8.62
C VAL A 19 -3.63 0.80 -9.10
N ASP A 20 -4.52 0.70 -10.09
CA ASP A 20 -5.29 1.85 -10.60
C ASP A 20 -6.16 2.47 -9.49
N ALA A 21 -6.94 1.65 -8.76
CA ALA A 21 -7.78 2.11 -7.66
C ALA A 21 -6.97 2.73 -6.50
N LEU A 22 -5.79 2.17 -6.19
CA LEU A 22 -4.90 2.74 -5.20
C LEU A 22 -4.27 4.04 -5.70
N ALA A 23 -3.93 4.16 -6.98
CA ALA A 23 -3.40 5.40 -7.54
C ALA A 23 -4.43 6.55 -7.42
N GLU A 24 -5.71 6.28 -7.71
CA GLU A 24 -6.81 7.23 -7.48
C GLU A 24 -6.98 7.60 -6.00
N ALA A 25 -6.61 6.71 -5.08
CA ALA A 25 -6.66 6.95 -3.64
C ALA A 25 -5.50 7.81 -3.11
N GLY A 26 -4.49 8.11 -3.94
CA GLY A 26 -3.33 8.93 -3.59
C GLY A 26 -2.06 8.13 -3.35
N PHE A 27 -2.00 6.86 -3.77
CA PHE A 27 -0.76 6.08 -3.77
C PHE A 27 0.06 6.43 -5.00
N GLU A 28 1.36 6.66 -4.80
CA GLU A 28 2.24 7.18 -5.86
C GLU A 28 3.27 6.15 -6.32
N ALA A 29 3.53 5.12 -5.51
CA ALA A 29 4.46 4.06 -5.86
C ALA A 29 3.92 2.68 -5.50
N PHE A 30 4.28 1.69 -6.32
CA PHE A 30 3.85 0.30 -6.21
C PHE A 30 5.05 -0.60 -6.43
N GLU A 31 5.16 -1.64 -5.62
CA GLU A 31 6.27 -2.59 -5.65
C GLU A 31 5.76 -4.00 -5.41
N ASP A 32 6.33 -4.94 -6.16
CA ASP A 32 6.01 -6.34 -6.01
C ASP A 32 6.92 -6.97 -4.99
N ASN A 33 6.34 -7.62 -3.99
CA ASN A 33 7.09 -8.30 -2.95
C ASN A 33 6.53 -9.71 -2.72
N ASP A 34 7.26 -10.51 -1.94
CA ASP A 34 6.86 -11.87 -1.57
C ASP A 34 5.50 -11.96 -0.86
N PHE A 35 4.94 -10.84 -0.37
CA PHE A 35 3.62 -10.78 0.21
C PHE A 35 2.51 -10.56 -0.84
N GLY A 36 2.80 -9.99 -2.01
CA GLY A 36 1.86 -9.77 -3.11
C GLY A 36 2.05 -8.41 -3.79
N LEU A 37 1.65 -7.34 -3.10
CA LEU A 37 1.81 -5.95 -3.58
C LEU A 37 2.09 -5.01 -2.40
N ALA A 38 3.13 -4.19 -2.51
CA ALA A 38 3.36 -3.03 -1.67
C ALA A 38 2.94 -1.76 -2.40
N ALA A 39 2.14 -0.93 -1.75
CA ALA A 39 1.77 0.39 -2.24
C ALA A 39 2.24 1.46 -1.24
N TYR A 40 2.70 2.60 -1.74
CA TYR A 40 3.23 3.68 -0.93
C TYR A 40 2.43 4.96 -1.13
N CYS A 41 2.06 5.61 -0.02
CA CYS A 41 1.25 6.82 0.01
C CYS A 41 1.87 7.87 0.93
N PRO A 42 1.90 9.16 0.56
CA PRO A 42 2.34 10.22 1.46
C PRO A 42 1.37 10.39 2.63
N ASP A 43 1.90 10.78 3.79
CA ASP A 43 1.11 10.92 5.03
C ASP A 43 -0.06 11.89 4.87
N SER A 44 0.14 12.96 4.11
CA SER A 44 -0.87 13.98 3.82
C SER A 44 -2.05 13.48 2.98
N LEU A 45 -1.92 12.35 2.26
CA LEU A 45 -2.97 11.80 1.39
C LEU A 45 -3.51 10.45 1.89
N PHE A 46 -2.84 9.83 2.85
CA PHE A 46 -3.24 8.52 3.34
C PHE A 46 -4.56 8.58 4.10
N ASP A 47 -5.55 7.82 3.60
CA ASP A 47 -6.87 7.69 4.22
C ASP A 47 -7.24 6.21 4.35
N GLU A 48 -7.26 5.72 5.58
CA GLU A 48 -7.56 4.31 5.87
C GLU A 48 -9.02 3.94 5.53
N SER A 49 -9.95 4.89 5.62
CA SER A 49 -11.36 4.64 5.27
C SER A 49 -11.55 4.43 3.78
N ARG A 50 -10.82 5.19 2.94
CA ARG A 50 -10.75 4.97 1.50
C ARG A 50 -10.10 3.63 1.18
N LEU A 51 -9.00 3.30 1.84
CA LEU A 51 -8.32 2.01 1.66
C LEU A 51 -9.24 0.83 1.94
N ALA A 52 -10.00 0.87 3.05
CA ALA A 52 -10.96 -0.17 3.42
C ALA A 52 -12.13 -0.30 2.41
N THR A 53 -12.39 0.74 1.61
CA THR A 53 -13.39 0.72 0.53
C THR A 53 -12.83 0.07 -0.75
N ILE A 54 -11.55 0.28 -1.03
CA ILE A 54 -10.86 -0.26 -2.21
C ILE A 54 -10.53 -1.73 -2.03
N LEU A 55 -10.09 -2.09 -0.82
CA LEU A 55 -9.74 -3.46 -0.50
C LEU A 55 -10.99 -4.32 -0.27
N PRO A 56 -11.06 -5.54 -0.83
CA PRO A 56 -12.15 -6.43 -0.52
C PRO A 56 -12.12 -6.82 0.96
N SER A 57 -13.28 -7.10 1.56
CA SER A 57 -13.40 -7.36 3.01
C SER A 57 -12.57 -8.54 3.52
N GLU A 58 -12.15 -9.44 2.62
CA GLU A 58 -11.29 -10.59 2.93
C GLU A 58 -9.80 -10.33 2.66
N ALA A 59 -9.43 -9.16 2.12
CA ALA A 59 -8.04 -8.82 1.88
C ALA A 59 -7.28 -8.66 3.19
N LYS A 60 -6.18 -9.39 3.31
CA LYS A 60 -5.23 -9.19 4.40
C LYS A 60 -4.22 -8.15 3.95
N TYR A 61 -4.24 -6.99 4.58
CA TYR A 61 -3.24 -5.95 4.34
C TYR A 61 -2.59 -5.54 5.66
N ARG A 62 -1.41 -4.95 5.54
CA ARG A 62 -0.67 -4.35 6.65
C ARG A 62 -0.32 -2.92 6.26
N VAL A 63 -0.71 -1.97 7.10
CA VAL A 63 -0.27 -0.57 7.00
C VAL A 63 0.92 -0.37 7.92
N GLU A 64 2.00 0.19 7.40
CA GLU A 64 3.21 0.53 8.14
C GLU A 64 3.52 2.01 7.89
N GLN A 65 3.60 2.80 8.95
CA GLN A 65 4.11 4.16 8.84
C GLN A 65 5.63 4.09 8.70
N LEU A 66 6.13 4.52 7.55
CA LEU A 66 7.55 4.77 7.34
C LEU A 66 7.87 6.12 7.99
N ASP A 67 8.47 6.03 9.17
CA ASP A 67 9.17 7.14 9.80
C ASP A 67 10.44 7.46 9.00
N ASP A 68 10.50 8.69 8.48
CA ASP A 68 11.68 9.24 7.80
C ASP A 68 12.93 9.23 8.72
N ASN A 69 12.75 9.02 10.03
CA ASN A 69 13.80 8.98 11.04
C ASN A 69 14.60 7.67 11.13
N LEU A 70 14.31 6.64 10.33
CA LEU A 70 15.07 5.37 10.35
C LEU A 70 16.54 5.51 9.92
N TRP A 71 16.90 6.60 9.25
CA TRP A 71 18.28 6.88 8.79
C TRP A 71 19.22 7.40 9.90
N LYS A 72 18.72 7.71 11.12
CA LYS A 72 19.54 8.35 12.17
C LYS A 72 20.11 7.42 13.24
N ARG A 73 20.02 6.09 13.08
CA ARG A 73 20.42 5.14 14.13
C ARG A 73 21.71 4.35 13.88
N PHE A 74 22.54 4.83 12.95
CA PHE A 74 23.94 4.42 12.86
C PHE A 74 24.83 5.65 13.15
N ILE A 75 24.99 5.96 14.44
CA ILE A 75 26.12 6.72 14.99
C ILE A 75 26.97 5.74 15.80
#